data_AF-A0A3D6EE80-F1
#
_entry.id   AF-A0A3D6EE80-F1
#
_cell.length_a   1.000
_cell.length_b   1.000
_cell.length_c   1.000
_cell.angle_alpha   90.00
_cell.angle_beta   90.00
_cell.angle_gamma   90.00
#
_symmetry.space_group_name_H-M   'P 1'
#
loop_
_entity.id
_entity.type
_entity.pdbx_description
1 polymer ?
#
loop_
_entity_poly.entity_id
_entity_poly.type
_entity_poly.pdbx_seq_one_letter_code
_entity_poly.pdbx_strand_id
1 'polypeptide(L)'
;MLNVLLLLVGLGLIVFGANALVDGDSTIARKAGVSEFVIGLTIVGFGTSCPELVVSLTGAIQGNPDIAIGNVVGSNIFNVL
;
A
#
# COMPACT_ATOMS: atom_id res chain seq x y z
N MET A 1 2.24 -23.51 11.06
CA MET A 1 0.87 -23.18 10.58
C MET A 1 0.39 -21.83 11.10
N LEU A 2 0.50 -21.53 12.41
CA LEU A 2 0.10 -20.22 12.97
C LEU A 2 0.78 -19.03 12.27
N ASN A 3 2.08 -19.09 12.01
CA ASN A 3 2.80 -18.00 11.32
C ASN A 3 2.28 -17.74 9.90
N VAL A 4 1.90 -18.80 9.17
CA VAL A 4 1.31 -18.68 7.83
C VAL A 4 -0.07 -18.03 7.92
N LEU A 5 -0.87 -18.40 8.93
CA LEU A 5 -2.15 -17.75 9.17
C LEU A 5 -1.98 -16.26 9.49
N LEU A 6 -1.05 -15.92 10.39
CA LEU A 6 -0.74 -14.53 10.76
C LEU A 6 -0.25 -13.72 9.54
N LEU A 7 0.57 -14.33 8.68
CA LEU A 7 1.01 -13.71 7.43
C LEU A 7 -0.18 -13.39 6.53
N LEU A 8 -1.06 -14.37 6.25
CA LEU A 8 -2.21 -14.19 5.38
C LEU A 8 -3.21 -13.17 5.92
N VAL A 9 -3.49 -13.21 7.23
CA VAL A 9 -4.38 -12.24 7.89
C VAL A 9 -3.76 -10.85 7.87
N GLY A 10 -2.48 -10.72 8.20
CA GLY A 10 -1.77 -9.43 8.17
C GLY A 10 -1.76 -8.82 6.77
N LEU A 11 -1.47 -9.62 5.74
CA LEU A 11 -1.52 -9.18 4.35
C LEU A 11 -2.92 -8.69 3.97
N GLY A 12 -3.96 -9.46 4.32
CA GLY A 12 -5.35 -9.08 4.07
C GLY A 12 -5.75 -7.78 4.76
N LEU A 13 -5.34 -7.59 6.02
CA LEU A 13 -5.62 -6.36 6.77
C LEU A 13 -4.94 -5.14 6.16
N ILE A 14 -3.69 -5.27 5.71
CA ILE A 14 -2.96 -4.17 5.07
C ILE A 14 -3.64 -3.77 3.75
N VAL A 15 -3.99 -4.74 2.90
CA VAL A 15 -4.66 -4.47 1.62
C VAL A 15 -6.03 -3.84 1.84
N PHE A 16 -6.82 -4.39 2.75
CA PHE A 16 -8.14 -3.84 3.07
C PHE A 16 -8.05 -2.43 3.67
N GLY A 17 -7.09 -2.21 4.57
CA GLY A 17 -6.85 -0.89 5.18
C GLY A 17 -6.44 0.15 4.14
N ALA A 18 -5.56 -0.21 3.19
CA ALA A 18 -5.16 0.67 2.11
C ALA A 18 -6.34 1.03 1.19
N ASN A 19 -7.18 0.06 0.82
CA ASN A 19 -8.38 0.32 0.02
C ASN A 19 -9.37 1.24 0.75
N ALA A 20 -9.63 0.97 2.04
CA ALA A 20 -10.53 1.80 2.84
C ALA A 20 -10.03 3.24 2.98
N LEU A 21 -8.70 3.42 3.11
CA LEU A 21 -8.06 4.75 3.11
C LEU A 21 -8.27 5.47 1.78
N VAL A 22 -7.99 4.81 0.65
CA VAL A 22 -8.16 5.38 -0.69
C VAL A 22 -9.61 5.77 -0.95
N ASP A 23 -10.56 4.92 -0.60
CA ASP A 23 -12.00 5.18 -0.82
C ASP A 23 -12.49 6.35 0.03
N GLY A 24 -12.06 6.40 1.31
CA GLY A 24 -12.37 7.48 2.24
C GLY A 24 -11.82 8.82 1.74
N ASP A 25 -10.53 8.87 1.45
CA ASP A 25 -9.84 10.08 1.01
C ASP A 25 -10.35 10.56 -0.34
N SER A 26 -10.59 9.64 -1.29
CA SER A 26 -11.17 9.97 -2.61
C SER A 26 -12.57 10.55 -2.49
N THR A 27 -13.38 10.04 -1.55
CA THR A 27 -14.73 10.57 -1.29
C THR A 27 -14.66 11.99 -0.71
N ILE A 28 -13.74 12.25 0.21
CA ILE A 28 -13.53 13.58 0.79
C ILE A 28 -13.05 14.56 -0.28
N ALA A 29 -12.05 14.18 -1.08
CA ALA A 29 -11.49 15.00 -2.14
C ALA A 29 -12.53 15.38 -3.20
N ARG A 30 -13.39 14.42 -3.59
CA ARG A 30 -14.50 14.66 -4.52
C ARG A 30 -15.51 15.67 -3.95
N LYS A 31 -15.86 15.56 -2.66
CA LYS A 31 -16.73 16.51 -1.97
C LYS A 31 -16.10 17.91 -1.85
N ALA A 32 -14.78 17.99 -1.79
CA ALA A 32 -14.02 19.24 -1.77
C ALA A 32 -13.85 19.87 -3.18
N GLY A 33 -14.39 19.25 -4.23
CA GLY A 33 -14.32 19.76 -5.61
C GLY A 33 -13.00 19.48 -6.33
N VAL A 34 -12.18 18.56 -5.83
CA VAL A 34 -10.97 18.10 -6.51
C VAL A 34 -11.35 17.28 -7.73
N SER A 35 -10.65 17.49 -8.86
CA SER A 35 -10.94 16.76 -10.09
C SER A 35 -10.56 15.28 -9.99
N GLU A 36 -11.32 14.42 -10.67
CA GLU A 36 -11.03 12.97 -10.74
C GLU A 36 -9.62 12.68 -11.23
N PHE A 37 -9.11 13.51 -12.14
CA PHE A 37 -7.75 13.39 -12.63
C PHE A 37 -6.72 13.56 -11.51
N VAL A 38 -6.87 14.60 -10.68
CA VAL A 38 -5.95 14.83 -9.55
C VAL A 38 -6.09 13.73 -8.51
N ILE A 39 -7.31 13.28 -8.20
CA ILE A 39 -7.56 12.16 -7.27
C ILE A 39 -6.86 10.89 -7.75
N GLY A 40 -7.00 10.54 -9.04
CA GLY A 40 -6.37 9.36 -9.63
C GLY A 40 -4.83 9.44 -9.60
N LEU A 41 -4.27 10.60 -9.96
CA LEU A 41 -2.82 10.81 -10.02
C LEU A 41 -2.15 10.89 -8.64
N THR A 42 -2.91 11.21 -7.59
CA THR A 42 -2.36 11.44 -6.25
C THR A 42 -2.85 10.39 -5.25
N ILE A 43 -4.11 10.46 -4.83
CA ILE A 43 -4.69 9.62 -3.78
C ILE A 43 -4.64 8.15 -4.18
N VAL A 44 -5.10 7.83 -5.39
CA VAL A 44 -5.14 6.44 -5.86
C VAL A 44 -3.72 5.92 -6.09
N GLY A 45 -2.89 6.65 -6.84
CA GLY A 45 -1.51 6.23 -7.13
C GLY A 45 -0.63 6.08 -5.87
N PHE A 46 -0.83 6.93 -4.86
CA PHE A 46 -0.14 6.79 -3.58
C PHE A 46 -0.72 5.62 -2.77
N GLY A 47 -2.04 5.52 -2.70
CA GLY A 47 -2.73 4.54 -1.90
C GLY A 47 -2.48 3.09 -2.30
N THR A 48 -2.30 2.83 -3.61
CA THR A 48 -1.90 1.50 -4.08
C THR A 48 -0.50 1.10 -3.65
N SER A 49 0.36 2.05 -3.27
CA SER A 49 1.73 1.81 -2.79
C SER A 49 1.83 1.84 -1.25
N CYS A 50 0.72 2.10 -0.54
CA CYS A 50 0.70 2.12 0.93
C CYS A 50 1.06 0.77 1.56
N PRO A 51 0.54 -0.38 1.08
CA PRO A 51 0.95 -1.69 1.58
C PRO A 51 2.47 -1.90 1.53
N GLU A 52 3.08 -1.56 0.40
CA GLU A 52 4.49 -1.70 0.12
C GLU A 52 5.31 -0.80 1.03
N LEU A 53 4.87 0.45 1.23
CA LEU A 53 5.51 1.38 2.16
C LEU A 53 5.53 0.80 3.58
N VAL A 54 4.40 0.26 4.05
CA VAL A 54 4.30 -0.31 5.40
C VAL A 54 5.21 -1.53 5.55
N VAL A 55 5.20 -2.44 4.57
CA VAL A 55 6.05 -3.65 4.58
C VAL A 55 7.53 -3.28 4.54
N SER A 56 7.93 -2.38 3.64
CA SER A 56 9.33 -1.95 3.51
C SER A 56 9.82 -1.19 4.73
N LEU A 57 9.02 -0.26 5.27
CA LEU A 57 9.39 0.51 6.44
C LEU A 57 9.52 -0.39 7.68
N THR A 58 8.56 -1.30 7.87
CA THR A 58 8.57 -2.23 9.00
C THR A 58 9.76 -3.19 8.91
N GLY A 59 10.04 -3.74 7.72
CA GLY A 59 11.20 -4.59 7.47
C GLY A 59 12.53 -3.89 7.78
N ALA A 60 12.68 -2.64 7.33
CA ALA A 60 13.87 -1.83 7.59
C ALA A 60 14.06 -1.55 9.09
N ILE A 61 12.99 -1.14 9.80
CA ILE A 61 13.05 -0.83 11.25
C ILE A 61 13.35 -2.08 12.08
N GLN A 62 12.87 -3.26 11.65
CA GLN A 62 13.10 -4.52 12.35
C GLN A 62 14.48 -5.15 12.06
N GLY A 63 15.36 -4.44 11.36
CA GLY A 63 16.71 -4.94 11.03
C GLY A 63 16.73 -5.95 9.87
N ASN A 64 15.69 -5.98 9.04
CA ASN A 64 15.57 -6.84 7.86
C ASN A 64 15.53 -6.00 6.56
N PRO A 65 16.60 -5.28 6.21
CA PRO A 65 16.62 -4.39 5.04
C PRO A 65 16.42 -5.12 3.71
N ASP A 66 16.78 -6.41 3.63
CA ASP A 66 16.58 -7.24 2.44
C ASP A 66 15.10 -7.38 2.07
N ILE A 67 14.22 -7.45 3.08
CA ILE A 67 12.76 -7.47 2.87
C ILE A 67 12.32 -6.13 2.24
N ALA A 68 12.87 -5.02 2.72
CA ALA A 68 12.51 -3.70 2.23
C ALA A 68 12.93 -3.50 0.76
N ILE A 69 14.16 -3.90 0.41
CA ILE A 69 14.66 -3.84 -0.97
C ILE A 69 13.89 -4.81 -1.87
N GLY A 70 13.70 -6.05 -1.42
CA GLY A 70 12.96 -7.06 -2.18
C GLY A 70 11.54 -6.62 -2.49
N ASN A 71 10.86 -6.01 -1.51
CA ASN A 71 9.52 -5.47 -1.69
C ASN A 71 9.49 -4.31 -2.70
N VAL A 72 10.39 -3.33 -2.59
CA VAL A 72 10.42 -2.18 -3.53
C VAL A 72 10.76 -2.61 -4.96
N VAL A 73 11.84 -3.40 -5.12
CA VAL A 73 12.30 -3.84 -6.44
C VAL A 73 11.29 -4.78 -7.08
N GLY A 74 10.78 -5.75 -6.32
CA GLY A 74 9.77 -6.70 -6.79
C GLY A 74 8.49 -6.01 -7.24
N SER A 75 7.99 -5.06 -6.44
CA SER A 75 6.75 -4.33 -6.76
C SER A 75 6.90 -3.47 -8.02
N ASN A 76 8.04 -2.79 -8.19
CA ASN A 76 8.29 -2.01 -9.40
C ASN A 76 8.42 -2.88 -10.65
N ILE A 77 9.04 -4.06 -10.55
CA ILE A 77 9.08 -5.02 -11.66
C ILE A 77 7.66 -5.46 -12.01
N PHE A 78 6.86 -5.83 -11.01
CA PHE A 78 5.47 -6.25 -11.22
C PHE A 78 4.61 -5.16 -11.85
N ASN A 79 4.76 -3.91 -11.41
CA ASN A 79 3.98 -2.78 -11.93
C ASN A 79 4.32 -2.39 -13.37
N VAL A 80 5.51 -2.75 -13.87
CA VAL A 80 5.96 -2.45 -15.25
C VAL A 80 5.57 -3.55 -16.25
N LEU A 81 5.35 -4.78 -15.77
CA LEU A 81 4.94 -5.94 -16.58
C LEU A 81 3.44 -5.93 -16.89
#